data_AF-A0A495ZMB2-F1
#
_entry.id   AF-A0A495ZMB2-F1
#
_cell.length_a   1.000
_cell.length_b   1.000
_cell.length_c   1.000
_cell.angle_alpha   90.00
_cell.angle_beta   90.00
_cell.angle_gamma   90.00
#
_symmetry.space_group_name_H-M   'P 1'
#
loop_
_entity.id
_entity.type
_entity.pdbx_description
1 polymer ?
#
loop_
_entity_poly.entity_id
_entity_poly.type
_entity_poly.pdbx_seq_one_letter_code
_entity_poly.pdbx_strand_id
1 'polypeptide(L)'
;MREMGNWREYQIRRLANDPEEAIDYLQLTLEEYLADGDLTFFLKELRVFIASQGGVSELAKRTGIDTETLLNMFSNEDATRLLDTFSSLLSTLKSRLVIEDTHSKHLSPVKQIPTSQ
;
A
#
# COMPACT_ATOMS: atom_id res chain seq x y z
N MET A 1 -30.38 15.48 2.16
CA MET A 1 -28.91 15.38 2.08
C MET A 1 -28.59 14.18 1.23
N ARG A 2 -27.72 14.31 0.22
CA ARG A 2 -27.24 13.13 -0.53
C ARG A 2 -26.47 12.26 0.45
N GLU A 3 -26.76 10.96 0.50
CA GLU A 3 -25.95 9.99 1.24
C GLU A 3 -24.53 10.07 0.70
N MET A 4 -23.63 10.74 1.44
CA MET A 4 -22.20 10.56 1.21
C MET A 4 -21.93 9.11 1.61
N GLY A 5 -21.89 8.23 0.60
CA GLY A 5 -21.44 6.85 0.80
C GLY A 5 -20.15 6.85 1.61
N ASN A 6 -20.03 5.87 2.50
CA ASN A 6 -18.90 5.71 3.43
C ASN A 6 -17.57 6.05 2.72
N TRP A 7 -16.77 6.97 3.27
CA TRP A 7 -15.47 7.38 2.70
C TRP A 7 -14.62 6.19 2.23
N ARG A 8 -14.66 5.09 3.00
CA ARG A 8 -14.00 3.83 2.64
C ARG A 8 -14.52 3.24 1.33
N GLU A 9 -15.83 3.20 1.13
CA GLU A 9 -16.44 2.66 -0.10
C GLU A 9 -16.13 3.53 -1.31
N TYR A 10 -16.15 4.86 -1.13
CA TYR A 10 -15.72 5.79 -2.17
C TYR A 10 -14.26 5.51 -2.56
N GLN A 11 -13.37 5.39 -1.57
CA GLN A 11 -11.95 5.09 -1.81
C GLN A 11 -11.75 3.77 -2.54
N ILE A 12 -12.40 2.69 -2.10
CA ILE A 12 -12.33 1.38 -2.77
C ILE A 12 -12.76 1.50 -4.23
N ARG A 13 -13.88 2.19 -4.51
CA ARG A 13 -14.36 2.36 -5.88
C ARG A 13 -13.41 3.22 -6.72
N ARG A 14 -12.83 4.28 -6.15
CA ARG A 14 -11.86 5.13 -6.86
C ARG A 14 -10.66 4.31 -7.30
N LEU A 15 -10.00 3.62 -6.37
CA LEU A 15 -8.81 2.82 -6.62
C LEU A 15 -9.08 1.57 -7.49
N ALA A 16 -10.33 1.08 -7.54
CA ALA A 16 -10.68 -0.04 -8.41
C ALA A 16 -10.80 0.36 -9.89
N ASN A 17 -11.05 1.64 -10.17
CA ASN A 17 -11.26 2.15 -11.53
C ASN A 17 -9.98 2.74 -12.16
N ASP A 18 -8.95 3.03 -11.35
CA ASP A 18 -7.70 3.61 -11.80
C ASP A 18 -6.51 2.84 -11.19
N PRO A 19 -5.90 1.91 -11.94
CA PRO A 19 -4.77 1.11 -11.47
C PRO A 19 -3.51 1.94 -11.17
N GLU A 20 -3.25 3.01 -11.92
CA GLU A 20 -2.10 3.88 -11.67
C GLU A 20 -2.27 4.61 -10.34
N GLU A 21 -3.46 5.21 -10.12
CA GLU A 21 -3.82 5.86 -8.86
C GLU A 21 -3.79 4.86 -7.68
N ALA A 22 -4.15 3.59 -7.91
CA ALA A 22 -4.07 2.56 -6.87
C ALA A 22 -2.63 2.30 -6.41
N ILE A 23 -1.68 2.26 -7.34
CA ILE A 23 -0.26 2.07 -7.03
C ILE A 23 0.31 3.30 -6.35
N ASP A 24 0.02 4.51 -6.86
CA ASP A 24 0.44 5.76 -6.24
C ASP A 24 -0.10 5.89 -4.81
N TYR A 25 -1.37 5.52 -4.59
CA TYR A 25 -1.97 5.48 -3.28
C TYR A 25 -1.22 4.53 -2.34
N LEU A 26 -0.91 3.32 -2.79
CA LEU A 26 -0.21 2.35 -1.96
C LEU A 26 1.23 2.82 -1.66
N GLN A 27 1.92 3.38 -2.65
CA GLN A 27 3.25 3.97 -2.48
C GLN A 27 3.22 5.11 -1.46
N LEU A 28 2.26 6.04 -1.55
CA LEU A 28 2.12 7.13 -0.59
C LEU A 28 1.92 6.62 0.84
N THR A 29 1.05 5.62 1.02
CA THR A 29 0.80 5.05 2.37
C THR A 29 2.04 4.36 2.94
N LEU A 30 2.88 3.76 2.08
CA LEU A 30 4.17 3.21 2.49
C LEU A 30 5.14 4.32 2.90
N GLU A 31 5.21 5.42 2.13
CA GLU A 31 6.07 6.57 2.45
C GLU A 31 5.71 7.21 3.79
N GLU A 32 4.42 7.36 4.09
CA GLU A 32 3.94 7.86 5.38
C GLU A 32 4.41 6.96 6.53
N TYR A 33 4.20 5.64 6.42
CA TYR A 33 4.70 4.69 7.43
C TYR A 33 6.21 4.70 7.59
N LEU A 34 6.98 4.81 6.50
CA LEU A 34 8.43 4.90 6.59
C LEU A 34 8.90 6.21 7.26
N ALA A 35 8.08 7.25 7.24
CA ALA A 35 8.38 8.54 7.84
C ALA A 35 8.01 8.60 9.34
N ASP A 36 6.88 8.02 9.75
CA ASP A 36 6.35 8.15 11.12
C ASP A 36 6.32 6.84 11.94
N GLY A 37 6.51 5.68 11.29
CA GLY A 37 6.43 4.36 11.91
C GLY A 37 5.01 3.89 12.24
N ASP A 38 3.96 4.56 11.74
CA ASP A 38 2.56 4.17 12.00
C ASP A 38 2.12 3.00 11.12
N LEU A 39 2.52 1.81 11.56
CA LEU A 39 2.19 0.57 10.90
C LEU A 39 0.68 0.25 10.96
N THR A 40 -0.02 0.74 11.98
CA THR A 40 -1.47 0.52 12.09
C THR A 40 -2.20 1.27 10.99
N PHE A 41 -1.79 2.50 10.72
CA PHE A 41 -2.30 3.29 9.60
C PHE A 41 -1.99 2.59 8.26
N PHE A 42 -0.74 2.20 8.01
CA PHE A 42 -0.37 1.53 6.76
C PHE A 42 -1.18 0.25 6.52
N LEU A 43 -1.33 -0.63 7.51
CA LEU A 43 -2.13 -1.85 7.36
C LEU A 43 -3.60 -1.57 7.05
N LYS A 44 -4.16 -0.52 7.64
CA LYS A 44 -5.55 -0.13 7.38
C LYS A 44 -5.73 0.32 5.93
N GLU A 45 -4.79 1.11 5.41
CA GLU A 45 -4.83 1.61 4.03
C GLU A 45 -4.46 0.50 3.01
N LEU A 46 -3.55 -0.41 3.35
CA LEU A 46 -3.26 -1.62 2.57
C LEU A 46 -4.52 -2.50 2.40
N ARG A 47 -5.35 -2.65 3.44
CA ARG A 47 -6.62 -3.37 3.33
C ARG A 47 -7.61 -2.66 2.38
N VAL A 48 -7.59 -1.32 2.31
CA VAL A 48 -8.39 -0.56 1.34
C VAL A 48 -7.91 -0.84 -0.08
N PHE A 49 -6.60 -0.84 -0.30
CA PHE A 49 -6.00 -1.21 -1.59
C PHE A 49 -6.37 -2.66 -1.96
N ILE A 50 -6.18 -3.63 -1.07
CA ILE A 50 -6.53 -5.04 -1.35
C ILE A 50 -8.03 -5.17 -1.68
N ALA A 51 -8.90 -4.46 -0.97
CA ALA A 51 -10.33 -4.46 -1.27
C ALA A 51 -10.65 -3.88 -2.66
N SER A 52 -9.92 -2.86 -3.12
CA SER A 52 -10.08 -2.32 -4.48
C SER A 52 -9.60 -3.29 -5.57
N GLN A 53 -8.64 -4.16 -5.24
CA GLN A 53 -8.11 -5.19 -6.15
C GLN A 53 -8.93 -6.49 -6.20
N GLY A 54 -10.16 -6.49 -5.68
CA GLY A 54 -11.04 -7.67 -5.63
C GLY A 54 -11.03 -8.40 -4.28
N GLY A 55 -10.32 -7.87 -3.28
CA GLY A 55 -10.32 -8.36 -1.91
C GLY A 55 -9.39 -9.55 -1.64
N VAL A 56 -9.37 -10.00 -0.39
CA VAL A 56 -8.46 -11.06 0.09
C VAL A 56 -8.68 -12.38 -0.66
N SER A 57 -9.93 -12.70 -1.04
CA SER A 57 -10.23 -13.92 -1.81
C SER A 57 -9.63 -13.90 -3.21
N GLU A 58 -9.57 -12.74 -3.86
CA GLU A 58 -8.91 -12.60 -5.16
C GLU A 58 -7.39 -12.64 -5.01
N LEU A 59 -6.86 -11.97 -3.97
CA LEU A 59 -5.44 -12.03 -3.64
C LEU A 59 -4.97 -13.46 -3.36
N ALA A 60 -5.75 -14.25 -2.61
CA ALA A 60 -5.47 -15.65 -2.31
C ALA A 60 -5.31 -16.51 -3.57
N LYS A 61 -6.17 -16.31 -4.58
CA LYS A 61 -6.05 -17.02 -5.87
C LYS A 61 -4.79 -16.65 -6.62
N ARG A 62 -4.38 -15.38 -6.58
CA ARG A 62 -3.20 -14.87 -7.29
C ARG A 62 -1.89 -15.34 -6.66
N THR A 63 -1.84 -15.38 -5.33
CA THR A 63 -0.62 -15.74 -4.58
C THR A 63 -0.51 -17.23 -4.28
N GLY A 64 -1.63 -17.97 -4.29
CA GLY A 64 -1.71 -19.35 -3.82
C GLY A 64 -1.68 -19.49 -2.29
N ILE A 65 -1.68 -18.37 -1.56
CA ILE A 65 -1.77 -18.35 -0.09
C ILE A 65 -3.25 -18.41 0.29
N ASP A 66 -3.60 -19.24 1.27
CA ASP A 66 -4.99 -19.36 1.70
C ASP A 66 -5.49 -18.07 2.38
N THR A 67 -6.82 -17.91 2.38
CA THR A 67 -7.47 -16.68 2.88
C THR A 67 -7.24 -16.46 4.37
N GLU A 68 -7.19 -17.53 5.17
CA GLU A 68 -7.00 -17.44 6.62
C GLU A 68 -5.59 -16.95 6.94
N THR A 69 -4.57 -17.51 6.28
CA THR A 69 -3.19 -17.05 6.40
C THR A 69 -3.06 -15.58 6.04
N LEU A 70 -3.65 -15.12 4.94
CA LEU A 70 -3.62 -13.71 4.55
C LEU A 70 -4.31 -12.80 5.60
N LEU A 71 -5.49 -13.18 6.09
CA LEU A 71 -6.20 -12.41 7.12
C LEU A 71 -5.41 -12.34 8.43
N ASN A 72 -4.76 -13.43 8.81
CA ASN A 72 -3.90 -13.49 9.99
C ASN A 72 -2.67 -12.60 9.81
N MET A 73 -2.00 -12.62 8.65
CA MET A 73 -0.86 -11.73 8.37
C MET A 73 -1.23 -10.26 8.50
N PHE A 74 -2.40 -9.85 8.02
CA PHE A 74 -2.83 -8.46 8.13
C PHE A 74 -3.31 -8.07 9.53
N SER A 75 -3.53 -9.04 10.44
CA SER A 75 -4.09 -8.81 11.77
C SER A 75 -3.11 -9.11 12.91
N ASN A 76 -1.96 -9.71 12.62
CA ASN A 76 -1.01 -10.19 13.62
C ASN A 76 0.19 -9.25 13.78
N GLU A 77 0.44 -8.83 15.03
CA GLU A 77 1.57 -8.00 15.45
C GLU A 77 2.97 -8.59 15.13
N ASP A 78 3.09 -9.91 14.97
CA ASP A 78 4.37 -10.54 14.63
C ASP A 78 4.72 -10.40 13.14
N ALA A 79 3.72 -10.40 12.24
CA ALA A 79 3.94 -10.18 10.81
C ALA A 79 4.37 -8.72 10.53
N THR A 80 3.90 -7.78 11.36
CA THR A 80 4.27 -6.37 11.33
C THR A 80 5.73 -6.11 11.73
N ARG A 81 6.28 -6.88 12.67
CA ARG A 81 7.68 -6.75 13.10
C ARG A 81 8.69 -7.01 11.98
N LEU A 82 8.34 -7.85 11.01
CA LEU A 82 9.21 -8.13 9.87
C LEU A 82 9.37 -6.88 8.98
N LEU A 83 8.27 -6.17 8.70
CA LEU A 83 8.28 -4.94 7.90
C LEU A 83 9.06 -3.81 8.60
N ASP A 84 8.88 -3.65 9.91
CA ASP A 84 9.64 -2.68 10.71
C ASP A 84 11.14 -2.98 10.71
N THR A 85 11.49 -4.25 10.92
CA THR A 85 12.88 -4.71 10.94
C THR A 85 13.52 -4.49 9.57
N PHE A 86 12.83 -4.87 8.49
CA PHE A 86 13.36 -4.72 7.14
C PHE A 86 13.53 -3.25 6.76
N SER A 87 12.57 -2.39 7.11
CA SER A 87 12.65 -0.94 6.90
C SER A 87 13.82 -0.31 7.67
N SER A 88 14.03 -0.73 8.92
CA SER A 88 15.16 -0.29 9.75
C SER A 88 16.53 -0.70 9.20
N LEU A 89 16.61 -1.90 8.60
CA LEU A 89 17.83 -2.36 7.93
C LEU A 89 18.11 -1.53 6.68
N LEU A 90 17.10 -1.28 5.86
CA LEU A 90 17.25 -0.48 4.64
C LEU A 90 17.68 0.96 4.95
N SER A 91 17.09 1.59 5.98
CA SER A 91 17.47 2.95 6.38
C SER A 91 18.93 3.03 6.83
N THR A 92 19.43 2.01 7.54
CA THR A 92 20.85 1.88 7.90
C THR A 92 21.75 1.81 6.67
N LEU A 93 21.29 1.13 5.62
CA LEU A 93 21.96 1.03 4.33
C LEU A 93 21.73 2.25 3.42
N LYS A 94 21.12 3.33 3.93
CA LYS A 94 20.74 4.54 3.17
C LYS A 94 19.87 4.21 1.94
N SER A 95 19.05 3.18 2.08
CA SER A 95 18.15 2.65 1.06
C SER A 95 16.70 2.73 1.54
N ARG A 96 15.73 2.59 0.63
CA ARG A 96 14.29 2.59 0.97
C ARG A 96 13.51 1.57 0.16
N LEU A 97 12.37 1.17 0.68
CA LEU A 97 11.39 0.38 -0.05
C LEU A 97 10.58 1.30 -0.97
N VAL A 98 10.32 0.86 -2.20
CA VAL A 98 9.47 1.54 -3.18
C VAL A 98 8.57 0.50 -3.82
N ILE A 99 7.31 0.84 -3.98
CA ILE A 99 6.31 0.07 -4.69
C ILE A 99 6.23 0.64 -6.11
N GLU A 100 6.48 -0.21 -7.08
CA GLU A 100 6.43 0.13 -8.50
C GLU A 100 5.56 -0.91 -9.21
N ASP A 101 4.79 -0.47 -10.20
CA ASP A 101 4.08 -1.41 -11.07
C ASP A 101 5.09 -2.13 -11.98
N THR A 102 5.19 -3.45 -11.82
CA THR A 102 6.11 -4.31 -12.58
C THR A 102 5.68 -4.55 -14.03
N HIS A 103 4.44 -4.18 -14.38
CA HIS A 103 3.87 -4.33 -15.72
C HIS A 103 3.71 -3.00 -16.47
N SER A 104 3.85 -1.86 -15.78
CA SER A 104 3.87 -0.55 -16.42
C SER A 104 5.18 -0.36 -17.17
N LYS A 105 5.08 -0.15 -18.48
CA LYS A 105 6.21 0.27 -19.32
C LYS A 105 6.66 1.65 -18.83
N HIS A 106 7.70 1.68 -17.99
CA HIS A 106 8.57 2.81 -17.66
C HIS A 106 7.98 4.19 -18.02
N LEU A 107 7.16 4.78 -17.15
CA LEU A 107 6.94 6.23 -17.19
C LEU A 107 8.02 6.92 -16.35
N SER A 108 8.64 7.91 -16.99
CA SER A 108 9.81 8.70 -16.63
C SER A 108 9.95 9.12 -15.15
N PRO A 109 11.19 9.38 -14.68
CA PRO A 109 11.46 9.72 -13.29
C PRO A 109 10.67 10.94 -12.83
N VAL A 110 10.18 10.83 -11.59
CA VAL A 110 9.61 11.88 -10.74
C VAL A 110 10.23 13.23 -11.07
N LYS A 111 9.42 14.18 -11.52
CA LYS A 111 9.84 15.58 -11.69
C LYS A 111 10.37 16.07 -10.34
N GLN A 112 11.67 16.32 -10.28
CA GLN A 112 12.25 17.08 -9.18
C GLN A 112 11.56 18.44 -9.14
N ILE A 113 10.92 18.74 -8.02
CA ILE A 113 10.47 20.09 -7.72
C ILE A 113 11.74 20.95 -7.66
N PRO A 114 11.89 22.01 -8.47
CA PRO A 114 13.05 22.87 -8.38
C PRO A 114 13.06 23.48 -6.98
N THR A 115 14.11 23.23 -6.22
CA THR A 115 14.37 24.01 -5.01
C THR A 115 14.72 25.42 -5.48
N SER A 116 13.78 26.35 -5.37
CA SER A 116 14.04 27.76 -5.61
C SER A 116 15.18 28.23 -4.73
N GLN A 117 16.24 28.76 -5.35
CA GLN A 117 17.23 29.62 -4.70
C GLN A 117 16.75 31.07 -4.69
#